data_AF-A0A534PBG1-F1
#
_entry.id   AF-A0A534PBG1-F1
#
_cell.length_a   1.000
_cell.length_b   1.000
_cell.length_c   1.000
_cell.angle_alpha   90.00
_cell.angle_beta   90.00
_cell.angle_gamma   90.00
#
_symmetry.space_group_name_H-M   'P 1'
#
loop_
_entity.id
_entity.type
_entity.pdbx_description
1 polymer ?
#
loop_
_entity_poly.entity_id
_entity_poly.type
_entity_poly.pdbx_seq_one_letter_code
_entity_poly.pdbx_strand_id
1 'polypeptide(L)' 'MDPQTRRGETLAALRRVLELAAQARPLVLVLEDLHWSDVATEDFLISLADTISGQRILLIFT' A
#
# COMPACT_ATOMS: atom_id res chain seq x y z
N MET A 1 13.05 4.46 19.70
CA MET A 1 12.13 4.76 18.59
C MET A 1 10.72 4.55 19.10
N ASP A 2 9.88 5.56 18.93
CA ASP A 2 8.46 5.48 19.28
C ASP A 2 7.72 4.52 18.30
N PRO A 3 6.71 3.75 18.76
CA PRO A 3 5.95 2.83 17.91
C PRO A 3 5.32 3.49 16.68
N GLN A 4 4.88 4.75 16.77
CA GLN A 4 4.23 5.46 15.66
C GLN A 4 5.23 5.75 14.54
N THR A 5 6.46 6.16 14.90
CA THR A 5 7.54 6.40 13.93
C THR A 5 7.90 5.11 13.19
N ARG A 6 8.08 4.00 13.92
CA ARG A 6 8.39 2.70 13.31
C ARG A 6 7.31 2.24 12.34
N ARG A 7 6.03 2.43 12.70
CA ARG A 7 4.91 2.11 11.82
C ARG A 7 4.98 2.94 10.54
N GLY A 8 5.17 4.26 10.64
CA GLY A 8 5.31 5.14 9.48
C GLY A 8 6.45 4.72 8.54
N GLU A 9 7.62 4.41 9.09
CA GLU A 9 8.76 3.90 8.31
C GLU A 9 8.46 2.58 7.61
N THR A 10 7.77 1.66 8.30
CA THR A 10 7.38 0.36 7.73
C THR A 10 6.43 0.54 6.54
N LEU A 11 5.42 1.40 6.67
CA LEU A 11 4.47 1.67 5.59
C LEU A 11 5.15 2.37 4.41
N ALA A 12 6.05 3.31 4.68
CA ALA A 12 6.83 3.98 3.65
C ALA A 12 7.76 3.01 2.89
N ALA A 13 8.40 2.08 3.61
CA ALA A 13 9.22 1.04 3.01
C ALA A 13 8.39 0.10 2.13
N LEU A 14 7.21 -0.33 2.61
CA LEU A 14 6.29 -1.18 1.86
C LEU A 14 5.86 -0.51 0.55
N ARG A 15 5.46 0.78 0.62
CA ARG A 15 5.15 1.55 -0.59
C ARG A 15 6.31 1.56 -1.56
N ARG A 16 7.53 1.87 -1.09
CA ARG A 16 8.72 1.94 -1.94
C ARG A 16 9.01 0.62 -2.66
N VAL A 17 8.78 -0.51 -1.99
CA VAL A 17 8.90 -1.84 -2.60
C VAL A 17 7.91 -2.03 -3.75
N LEU A 18 6.65 -1.64 -3.57
CA LEU A 18 5.62 -1.72 -4.61
C LEU A 18 5.95 -0.82 -5.81
N GLU A 19 6.42 0.40 -5.57
CA GLU A 19 6.85 1.33 -6.62
C GLU A 19 7.99 0.74 -7.47
N LEU A 20 9.02 0.20 -6.81
CA LEU A 20 10.17 -0.42 -7.49
C LEU A 20 9.75 -1.64 -8.30
N ALA A 21 8.88 -2.48 -7.74
CA ALA A 21 8.35 -3.63 -8.45
C ALA A 21 7.50 -3.20 -9.66
N ALA A 22 6.70 -2.13 -9.55
CA ALA A 22 5.92 -1.54 -10.64
C ALA A 22 6.79 -0.93 -11.75
N GLN A 23 7.99 -0.44 -11.42
CA GLN A 23 8.99 0.03 -12.38
C GLN A 23 9.67 -1.12 -13.14
N ALA A 24 9.76 -2.31 -12.56
CA ALA A 24 10.22 -3.50 -13.26
C ALA A 24 9.14 -4.10 -14.18
N ARG A 25 7.90 -4.22 -13.68
CA ARG A 25 6.75 -4.76 -14.42
C ARG A 25 5.44 -4.22 -13.85
N PRO A 26 4.37 -4.05 -14.65
CA PRO A 26 3.06 -3.67 -14.13
C PRO A 26 2.59 -4.62 -13.03
N LEU A 27 1.99 -4.07 -11.97
CA LEU A 27 1.45 -4.83 -10.84
C LEU A 27 -0.06 -4.76 -10.79
N VAL A 28 -0.67 -5.87 -10.43
CA VAL A 28 -2.07 -5.95 -10.01
C VAL A 28 -2.08 -6.41 -8.56
N LEU A 29 -2.58 -5.57 -7.65
CA LEU A 29 -2.81 -5.95 -6.26
C LEU A 29 -4.30 -6.17 -6.07
N VAL A 30 -4.66 -7.36 -5.63
CA VAL A 30 -6.04 -7.76 -5.33
C VAL A 30 -6.16 -7.89 -3.82
N LEU A 31 -7.07 -7.13 -3.23
CA LEU A 31 -7.34 -7.11 -1.80
C LEU A 31 -8.79 -7.52 -1.58
N GLU A 32 -8.95 -8.72 -1.02
CA GLU A 32 -10.25 -9.33 -0.75
C GLU A 32 -10.63 -9.16 0.72
N ASP A 33 -11.93 -9.25 0.99
CA ASP A 33 -12.49 -9.26 2.34
C ASP A 33 -12.11 -8.02 3.18
N LEU A 34 -12.12 -6.83 2.56
CA LEU A 34 -11.74 -5.57 3.23
C LEU A 34 -12.54 -5.29 4.51
N HIS A 35 -13.75 -5.83 4.61
CA HIS A 35 -14.59 -5.75 5.79
C HIS A 35 -13.99 -6.41 7.06
N TRP A 36 -12.94 -7.24 6.92
CA TRP A 36 -12.17 -7.82 8.03
C TRP A 36 -10.89 -7.04 8.34
N SER A 37 -10.56 -6.02 7.55
CA SER A 37 -9.34 -5.25 7.74
C SER A 37 -9.41 -4.41 9.03
N ASP A 38 -8.27 -4.26 9.70
CA ASP A 38 -8.17 -3.33 10.82
C ASP A 38 -7.98 -1.90 10.32
N VAL A 39 -8.24 -0.92 11.20
CA VAL A 39 -8.05 0.51 10.89
C VAL A 39 -6.64 0.79 10.37
N ALA A 40 -5.65 0.04 10.88
CA ALA A 40 -4.28 0.26 10.48
C ALA A 40 -3.99 -0.13 9.03
N THR A 41 -4.62 -1.20 8.57
CA THR A 41 -4.59 -1.67 7.18
C THR A 41 -5.37 -0.70 6.30
N GLU A 42 -6.57 -0.27 6.71
CA GLU A 42 -7.38 0.70 5.98
C GLU A 42 -6.63 2.02 5.74
N ASP A 43 -6.00 2.58 6.78
CA ASP A 43 -5.16 3.78 6.68
C ASP A 43 -4.05 3.62 5.64
N PHE A 44 -3.41 2.45 5.61
CA PHE A 44 -2.36 2.15 4.65
C PHE A 44 -2.92 2.07 3.22
N LEU A 45 -4.07 1.43 3.02
CA LEU A 45 -4.69 1.29 1.71
C LEU A 45 -5.16 2.64 1.14
N ILE A 46 -5.69 3.51 1.98
CA ILE A 46 -6.01 4.89 1.62
C ILE A 46 -4.73 5.63 1.17
N SER A 47 -3.68 5.57 2.00
CA SER A 47 -2.40 6.21 1.66
C SER A 47 -1.77 5.63 0.39
N LEU A 48 -1.90 4.32 0.15
CA LEU A 48 -1.42 3.69 -1.07
C LEU A 48 -2.24 4.16 -2.27
N ALA A 49 -3.57 4.15 -2.20
CA ALA A 49 -4.45 4.61 -3.27
C ALA A 49 -4.15 6.06 -3.69
N ASP A 50 -3.90 6.95 -2.73
CA ASP A 50 -3.53 8.36 -2.99
C ASP A 50 -2.18 8.51 -3.69
N THR A 51 -1.26 7.57 -3.50
CA THR A 51 0.15 7.69 -3.94
C THR A 51 0.48 6.88 -5.20
N ILE A 52 -0.38 5.97 -5.63
CA ILE A 52 -0.16 5.14 -6.83
C ILE A 52 -0.48 5.86 -8.15
N SER A 53 -1.04 7.07 -8.11
CA SER A 53 -1.33 7.83 -9.33
C SER A 53 -0.06 8.02 -10.18
N GLY A 54 -0.17 7.72 -11.48
CA GLY A 54 0.96 7.75 -12.41
C GLY A 54 1.90 6.53 -12.35
N GLN A 55 1.62 5.55 -11.49
CA GLN A 55 2.38 4.30 -11.41
C GLN A 55 1.72 3.17 -12.22
N ARG A 56 2.50 2.15 -12.59
CA ARG A 56 1.99 0.94 -13.27
C ARG A 56 1.41 -0.05 -12.27
N ILE A 57 0.48 0.42 -11.45
CA ILE A 57 -0.16 -0.34 -10.38
C ILE A 57 -1.68 -0.26 -10.59
N LEU A 58 -2.33 -1.41 -10.65
CA LEU A 58 -3.78 -1.54 -10.57
C LEU A 58 -4.16 -2.11 -9.20
N LEU A 59 -5.02 -1.41 -8.47
CA LEU A 59 -5.63 -1.92 -7.24
C LEU A 59 -7.03 -2.45 -7.56
N ILE A 60 -7.33 -3.62 -7.03
CA ILE A 60 -8.66 -4.24 -7.06
C ILE A 60 -9.04 -4.52 -5.60
N PHE A 61 -10.24 -4.08 -5.24
CA PHE A 61 -10.81 -4.19 -3.91
C PHE A 61 -12.14 -4.93 -4.01
N THR A 62 -12.39 -5.92 -3.16
CA THR A 62 -13.63 -6.71 -3.12
C THR A 62 -14.18 -6.90 -1.71
#